data_AF-A0A927R6I5-F1
#
_entry.id   AF-A0A927R6I5-F1
#
_cell.length_a   1.000
_cell.length_b   1.000
_cell.length_c   1.000
_cell.angle_alpha   90.00
_cell.angle_beta   90.00
_cell.angle_gamma   90.00
#
_symmetry.space_group_name_H-M   'P 1'
#
loop_
_entity.id
_entity.type
_entity.pdbx_description
1 polymer ?
#
loop_
_entity_poly.entity_id
_entity_poly.type
_entity_poly.pdbx_seq_one_letter_code
_entity_poly.pdbx_strand_id
1 'polypeptide(L)'
;MIYVNELLVTEEKSRETAVQLVTEYLATKKLVLISGNNEILNEEEIRLLITEQPAVLKLTALHSNEVLRDFKEELHNYIVKIEEYVEDTRESENFTSAMNSFVQVAEALLEFEAVANYLRKKLINHQQIQAISTKALSQAEEGDSEYILDLIEYELLPILHQFIDETNEEM
;
A
#
# COMPACT_ATOMS: atom_id res chain seq x y z
N MET A 1 -5.99 30.88 3.07
CA MET A 1 -4.54 30.70 3.28
C MET A 1 -4.30 29.30 3.81
N ILE A 2 -3.41 28.55 3.17
CA ILE A 2 -3.07 27.19 3.57
C ILE A 2 -1.58 27.14 3.87
N TYR A 3 -1.26 26.63 5.04
CA TYR A 3 0.10 26.43 5.52
C TYR A 3 0.38 24.93 5.66
N VAL A 4 1.56 24.50 5.23
CA VAL A 4 2.06 23.13 5.43
C VAL A 4 3.39 23.23 6.18
N ASN A 5 3.49 22.62 7.36
CA ASN A 5 4.67 22.74 8.24
C ASN A 5 5.07 24.20 8.51
N GLU A 6 4.08 25.04 8.84
CA GLU A 6 4.22 26.49 9.07
C GLU A 6 4.67 27.31 7.84
N LEU A 7 4.87 26.70 6.66
CA LEU A 7 5.16 27.40 5.41
C LEU A 7 3.86 27.71 4.66
N LEU A 8 3.70 28.96 4.23
CA LEU A 8 2.58 29.37 3.39
C LEU A 8 2.72 28.74 2.00
N VAL A 9 1.76 27.87 1.64
CA VAL A 9 1.72 27.21 0.33
C VAL A 9 0.85 27.98 -0.64
N THR A 10 -0.30 28.49 -0.20
CA THR A 10 -1.21 29.26 -1.05
C THR A 10 -2.11 30.22 -0.28
N GLU A 11 -2.40 31.38 -0.88
CA GLU A 11 -3.41 32.34 -0.42
C GLU A 11 -4.70 32.27 -1.24
N GLU A 12 -4.78 31.31 -2.17
CA GLU A 12 -5.82 31.26 -3.19
C GLU A 12 -7.23 31.10 -2.60
N LYS A 13 -8.20 31.80 -3.19
CA LYS A 13 -9.60 31.81 -2.70
C LYS A 13 -10.43 30.71 -3.32
N SER A 14 -10.08 30.31 -4.55
CA SER A 14 -10.68 29.15 -5.20
C SER A 14 -10.22 27.87 -4.51
N ARG A 15 -11.17 27.12 -3.92
CA ARG A 15 -10.86 25.89 -3.17
C ARG A 15 -10.25 24.81 -4.06
N GLU A 16 -10.78 24.63 -5.27
CA GLU A 16 -10.22 23.66 -6.24
C GLU A 16 -8.79 24.02 -6.66
N THR A 17 -8.53 25.31 -6.89
CA THR A 17 -7.19 25.78 -7.23
C THR A 17 -6.24 25.62 -6.04
N ALA A 18 -6.73 25.85 -4.82
CA ALA A 18 -5.96 25.63 -3.62
C ALA A 18 -5.61 24.14 -3.40
N VAL A 19 -6.55 23.21 -3.68
CA VAL A 19 -6.27 21.76 -3.68
C VAL A 19 -5.15 21.44 -4.66
N GLN A 20 -5.25 21.90 -5.92
CA GLN A 20 -4.20 21.64 -6.92
C GLN A 20 -2.82 22.15 -6.48
N LEU A 21 -2.73 23.38 -5.98
CA LEU A 21 -1.48 23.98 -5.54
C LEU A 21 -0.87 23.24 -4.35
N VAL A 22 -1.70 22.79 -3.40
CA VAL A 22 -1.24 21.98 -2.27
C VAL A 22 -0.74 20.62 -2.74
N THR A 23 -1.49 19.93 -3.60
CA THR A 23 -1.08 18.62 -4.14
C THR A 23 0.21 18.72 -4.95
N GLU A 24 0.36 19.75 -5.77
CA GLU A 24 1.59 19.99 -6.56
C GLU A 24 2.79 20.29 -5.64
N TYR A 25 2.58 21.10 -4.60
CA TYR A 25 3.61 21.37 -3.59
C TYR A 25 4.05 20.09 -2.88
N LEU A 26 3.12 19.27 -2.43
CA LEU A 26 3.39 18.00 -1.74
C LEU A 26 4.19 17.05 -2.64
N ALA A 27 3.76 16.89 -3.90
CA ALA A 27 4.46 16.05 -4.88
C ALA A 27 5.89 16.56 -5.15
N THR A 28 6.04 17.86 -5.39
CA THR A 28 7.35 18.48 -5.70
C THR A 28 8.31 18.37 -4.52
N LYS A 29 7.81 18.48 -3.29
CA LYS A 29 8.60 18.42 -2.07
C LYS A 29 8.74 17.01 -1.49
N LYS A 30 8.16 16.00 -2.15
CA LYS A 30 8.11 14.62 -1.65
C LYS A 30 7.58 14.58 -0.21
N LEU A 31 6.40 15.15 0.00
CA LEU A 31 5.72 15.30 1.29
C LEU A 31 4.35 14.61 1.30
N VAL A 32 3.94 14.09 2.45
CA VAL A 32 2.60 13.55 2.71
C VAL A 32 1.94 14.30 3.85
N LEU A 33 0.64 14.57 3.72
CA LEU A 33 -0.14 15.13 4.82
C LEU A 33 -0.49 14.04 5.82
N ILE A 34 -0.41 14.39 7.10
CA ILE A 34 -0.82 13.50 8.19
C ILE A 34 -1.96 14.11 8.99
N SER A 35 -2.84 13.24 9.48
CA SER A 35 -3.92 13.57 10.40
C SER A 35 -3.37 13.81 11.81
N GLY A 36 -4.24 14.27 12.73
CA GLY A 36 -3.88 14.42 14.14
C GLY A 36 -3.50 13.12 14.85
N ASN A 37 -3.79 11.96 14.24
CA ASN A 37 -3.44 10.63 14.74
C ASN A 37 -2.20 10.04 14.03
N ASN A 38 -1.44 10.84 13.27
CA ASN A 38 -0.32 10.39 12.43
C ASN A 38 -0.69 9.46 11.27
N GLU A 39 -1.95 9.40 10.87
CA GLU A 39 -2.36 8.64 9.67
C GLU A 39 -2.17 9.49 8.41
N ILE A 40 -1.75 8.86 7.32
CA ILE A 40 -1.56 9.55 6.03
C ILE A 40 -2.91 9.83 5.39
N LEU A 41 -3.11 11.06 4.93
CA LEU A 41 -4.34 11.47 4.24
C LEU A 41 -4.28 11.12 2.75
N ASN A 42 -5.34 10.51 2.23
CA ASN A 42 -5.51 10.24 0.79
C ASN A 42 -6.00 11.48 0.03
N GLU A 43 -6.02 11.42 -1.32
CA GLU A 43 -6.40 12.58 -2.15
C GLU A 43 -7.82 13.10 -1.89
N GLU A 44 -8.78 12.20 -1.62
CA GLU A 44 -10.16 12.59 -1.30
C GLU A 44 -10.24 13.30 0.06
N GLU A 45 -9.53 12.78 1.06
CA GLU A 45 -9.43 13.39 2.39
C GLU A 45 -8.76 14.75 2.34
N ILE A 46 -7.66 14.90 1.60
CA ILE A 46 -7.00 16.20 1.38
C ILE A 46 -7.96 17.19 0.73
N ARG A 47 -8.69 16.74 -0.30
CA ARG A 47 -9.68 17.55 -0.99
C ARG A 47 -10.77 18.02 -0.03
N LEU A 48 -11.39 17.11 0.72
CA LEU A 48 -12.41 17.41 1.74
C LEU A 48 -11.88 18.40 2.78
N LEU A 49 -10.66 18.17 3.26
CA LEU A 49 -10.04 18.98 4.31
C LEU A 49 -9.73 20.40 3.81
N ILE A 50 -9.47 20.59 2.52
CA ILE A 50 -9.25 21.93 1.95
C ILE A 50 -10.57 22.64 1.59
N THR A 51 -11.60 21.90 1.16
CA THR A 51 -12.88 22.45 0.72
C THR A 51 -13.83 22.77 1.87
N GLU A 52 -13.83 21.98 2.95
CA GLU A 52 -14.81 22.08 4.05
C GLU A 52 -14.33 22.93 5.25
N GLN A 53 -13.04 23.24 5.33
CA GLN A 53 -12.42 23.89 6.50
C GLN A 53 -12.25 25.43 6.36
N PRO A 54 -11.99 26.13 7.48
CA PRO A 54 -11.90 27.60 7.57
C PRO A 54 -10.96 28.31 6.58
N ALA A 55 -11.02 29.64 6.61
CA ALA A 55 -10.23 30.53 5.75
C ALA A 55 -8.71 30.42 5.96
N VAL A 56 -8.26 29.94 7.12
CA VAL A 56 -6.85 29.65 7.43
C VAL A 56 -6.76 28.19 7.85
N LEU A 57 -5.97 27.41 7.12
CA LEU A 57 -5.75 25.99 7.34
C LEU A 57 -4.26 25.75 7.61
N LYS A 58 -3.95 25.03 8.67
CA LYS A 58 -2.59 24.60 9.00
C LYS A 58 -2.53 23.09 8.96
N LEU A 59 -1.63 22.58 8.14
CA LEU A 59 -1.47 21.17 7.85
C LEU A 59 -0.07 20.71 8.28
N THR A 60 0.01 19.49 8.76
CA THR A 60 1.27 18.84 9.11
C THR A 60 1.61 17.85 8.00
N ALA A 61 2.87 17.85 7.58
CA ALA A 61 3.38 16.94 6.56
C ALA A 61 4.69 16.27 6.97
N LEU A 62 4.89 15.02 6.54
CA LEU A 62 6.14 14.27 6.67
C LEU A 62 6.79 14.09 5.31
N HIS A 63 8.11 13.86 5.30
CA HIS A 63 8.80 13.46 4.07
C HIS A 63 8.40 12.03 3.68
N SER A 64 8.02 11.85 2.42
CA SER A 64 7.63 10.54 1.90
C SER A 64 8.73 9.49 2.06
N ASN A 65 10.00 9.89 2.02
CA ASN A 65 11.15 9.01 2.18
C ASN A 65 11.24 8.37 3.58
N GLU A 66 10.80 9.08 4.63
CA GLU A 66 10.82 8.54 6.00
C GLU A 66 9.77 7.42 6.14
N VAL A 67 8.56 7.68 5.66
CA VAL A 67 7.46 6.70 5.61
C VAL A 67 7.83 5.49 4.73
N LEU A 68 8.44 5.75 3.57
CA LEU A 68 8.83 4.72 2.62
C LEU A 68 9.87 3.74 3.17
N ARG A 69 10.81 4.23 3.99
CA ARG A 69 11.86 3.37 4.55
C ARG A 69 11.25 2.35 5.51
N ASP A 70 10.44 2.81 6.45
CA ASP A 70 9.86 1.96 7.48
C ASP A 70 8.88 0.96 6.82
N PHE A 71 8.11 1.42 5.83
CA PHE A 71 7.26 0.56 4.99
C PHE A 71 8.05 -0.55 4.27
N LYS A 72 9.18 -0.22 3.64
CA LYS A 72 10.01 -1.22 2.93
C LYS A 72 10.53 -2.29 3.86
N GLU A 73 10.95 -1.90 5.05
CA GLU A 73 11.46 -2.85 6.04
C GLU A 73 10.34 -3.81 6.48
N GLU A 74 9.14 -3.30 6.72
CA GLU A 74 7.97 -4.13 7.03
C GLU A 74 7.60 -5.07 5.87
N LEU A 75 7.54 -4.57 4.64
CA LEU A 75 7.25 -5.36 3.45
C LEU A 75 8.31 -6.45 3.22
N HIS A 76 9.60 -6.12 3.38
CA HIS A 76 10.69 -7.09 3.26
C HIS A 76 10.57 -8.20 4.31
N ASN A 77 10.37 -7.83 5.58
CA ASN A 77 10.20 -8.79 6.67
C ASN A 77 8.96 -9.67 6.47
N TYR A 78 7.91 -9.13 5.84
CA TYR A 78 6.71 -9.89 5.50
C TYR A 78 6.97 -10.91 4.40
N ILE A 79 7.67 -10.52 3.33
CA ILE A 79 8.09 -11.42 2.24
C ILE A 79 8.93 -12.59 2.78
N VAL A 80 9.94 -12.29 3.60
CA VAL A 80 10.82 -13.32 4.20
C VAL A 80 10.01 -14.33 5.01
N LYS A 81 9.03 -13.89 5.80
CA LYS A 81 8.17 -14.80 6.57
C LYS A 81 7.32 -15.71 5.69
N ILE A 82 6.84 -15.22 4.54
CA ILE A 82 6.09 -16.04 3.60
C ILE A 82 7.01 -17.07 2.95
N GLU A 83 8.22 -16.69 2.55
CA GLU A 83 9.21 -17.60 1.99
C GLU A 83 9.57 -18.71 2.98
N GLU A 84 9.87 -18.37 4.24
CA GLU A 84 10.11 -19.33 5.32
C GLU A 84 8.90 -20.28 5.50
N TYR A 85 7.68 -19.74 5.50
CA TYR A 85 6.47 -20.57 5.59
C TYR A 85 6.34 -21.56 4.42
N VAL A 86 6.60 -21.10 3.18
CA VAL A 86 6.52 -21.95 1.99
C VAL A 86 7.55 -23.07 2.07
N GLU A 87 8.79 -22.76 2.43
CA GLU A 87 9.88 -23.72 2.59
C GLU A 87 9.56 -24.76 3.68
N ASP A 88 9.19 -24.31 4.88
CA ASP A 88 8.80 -25.19 6.00
C ASP A 88 7.62 -26.11 5.64
N THR A 89 6.63 -25.59 4.90
CA THR A 89 5.46 -26.36 4.47
C THR A 89 5.84 -27.44 3.47
N ARG A 90 6.75 -27.15 2.53
CA ARG A 90 7.29 -28.14 1.57
C ARG A 90 8.09 -29.23 2.27
N GLU A 91 8.98 -28.84 3.18
CA GLU A 91 9.84 -29.80 3.89
C GLU A 91 9.06 -30.73 4.83
N SER A 92 8.02 -30.20 5.48
CA SER A 92 7.18 -30.94 6.41
C SER A 92 6.00 -31.67 5.75
N GLU A 93 5.75 -31.44 4.46
CA GLU A 93 4.59 -31.93 3.68
C GLU A 93 3.24 -31.62 4.38
N ASN A 94 3.16 -30.53 5.15
CA ASN A 94 1.99 -30.18 5.96
C ASN A 94 1.19 -29.01 5.37
N PHE A 95 0.33 -29.32 4.39
CA PHE A 95 -0.45 -28.31 3.68
C PHE A 95 -1.72 -27.83 4.41
N THR A 96 -1.94 -28.26 5.66
CA THR A 96 -3.19 -28.01 6.40
C THR A 96 -3.50 -26.52 6.56
N SER A 97 -2.48 -25.67 6.63
CA SER A 97 -2.60 -24.22 6.77
C SER A 97 -2.49 -23.43 5.47
N ALA A 98 -2.25 -24.08 4.31
CA ALA A 98 -1.96 -23.40 3.05
C ALA A 98 -3.04 -22.39 2.65
N MET A 99 -4.31 -22.74 2.83
CA MET A 99 -5.43 -21.82 2.56
C MET A 99 -5.45 -20.61 3.51
N ASN A 100 -5.15 -20.81 4.79
CA ASN A 100 -5.12 -19.70 5.75
C ASN A 100 -3.98 -18.73 5.42
N SER A 101 -2.81 -19.26 5.07
CA SER A 101 -1.68 -18.44 4.64
C SER A 101 -1.98 -17.72 3.33
N PHE A 102 -2.61 -18.39 2.36
CA PHE A 102 -3.05 -17.74 1.12
C PHE A 102 -3.96 -16.53 1.39
N VAL A 103 -4.95 -16.67 2.28
CA VAL A 103 -5.83 -15.57 2.68
C VAL A 103 -5.03 -14.41 3.29
N GLN A 104 -4.09 -14.70 4.19
CA GLN A 104 -3.25 -13.66 4.80
C GLN A 104 -2.41 -12.90 3.76
N VAL A 105 -1.82 -13.62 2.79
CA VAL A 105 -1.03 -12.98 1.71
C VAL A 105 -1.93 -12.14 0.80
N ALA A 106 -3.12 -12.63 0.46
CA ALA A 106 -4.09 -11.89 -0.35
C ALA A 106 -4.59 -10.63 0.37
N GLU A 107 -4.86 -10.70 1.68
CA GLU A 107 -5.24 -9.56 2.51
C GLU A 107 -4.12 -8.52 2.57
N ALA A 108 -2.88 -8.95 2.81
CA ALA A 108 -1.73 -8.05 2.81
C ALA A 108 -1.54 -7.35 1.46
N LEU A 109 -1.71 -8.04 0.34
CA LEU A 109 -1.67 -7.43 -1.00
C LEU A 109 -2.75 -6.36 -1.19
N LEU A 110 -3.95 -6.56 -0.63
CA LEU A 110 -5.00 -5.54 -0.64
C LEU A 110 -4.64 -4.34 0.25
N GLU A 111 -4.05 -4.56 1.41
CA GLU A 111 -3.57 -3.48 2.28
C GLU A 111 -2.46 -2.66 1.59
N PHE A 112 -1.56 -3.33 0.88
CA PHE A 112 -0.51 -2.69 0.10
C PHE A 112 -1.01 -1.94 -1.14
N GLU A 113 -2.25 -2.20 -1.61
CA GLU A 113 -2.85 -1.45 -2.74
C GLU A 113 -2.96 0.04 -2.41
N ALA A 114 -3.27 0.39 -1.16
CA ALA A 114 -3.32 1.78 -0.71
C ALA A 114 -1.95 2.47 -0.82
N VAL A 115 -0.88 1.76 -0.43
CA VAL A 115 0.50 2.26 -0.52
C VAL A 115 0.95 2.35 -1.97
N ALA A 116 0.62 1.35 -2.79
CA ALA A 116 0.94 1.37 -4.21
C ALA A 116 0.26 2.54 -4.94
N ASN A 117 -1.01 2.79 -4.65
CA ASN A 117 -1.75 3.94 -5.17
C ASN A 117 -1.11 5.26 -4.75
N TYR A 118 -0.70 5.38 -3.49
CA TYR A 118 0.03 6.53 -2.98
C TYR A 118 1.35 6.76 -3.74
N LEU A 119 2.12 5.70 -3.99
CA LEU A 119 3.38 5.75 -4.74
C LEU A 119 3.18 5.82 -6.26
N ARG A 120 1.92 5.79 -6.74
CA ARG A 120 1.56 5.69 -8.16
C ARG A 120 2.24 4.51 -8.86
N LYS A 121 2.43 3.41 -8.13
CA LYS A 121 2.97 2.14 -8.62
C LYS A 121 1.84 1.18 -8.94
N LYS A 122 2.11 0.26 -9.85
CA LYS A 122 1.10 -0.70 -10.27
C LYS A 122 1.24 -1.96 -9.41
N LEU A 123 0.40 -2.09 -8.40
CA LEU A 123 0.20 -3.37 -7.71
C LEU A 123 -0.90 -4.18 -8.42
N ILE A 124 -1.04 -5.45 -8.03
CA ILE A 124 -2.20 -6.27 -8.38
C ILE A 124 -3.50 -5.56 -7.94
N ASN A 125 -4.50 -5.54 -8.80
CA ASN A 125 -5.79 -4.93 -8.49
C ASN A 125 -6.78 -5.94 -7.88
N HIS A 126 -7.86 -5.43 -7.28
CA HIS A 126 -8.89 -6.26 -6.65
C HIS A 126 -9.46 -7.37 -7.57
N GLN A 127 -9.61 -7.11 -8.87
CA GLN A 127 -10.13 -8.11 -9.82
C GLN A 127 -9.14 -9.27 -10.02
N GLN A 128 -7.84 -8.97 -10.07
CA GLN A 128 -6.81 -9.98 -10.20
C GLN A 128 -6.70 -10.82 -8.93
N ILE A 129 -6.75 -10.22 -7.74
CA ILE A 129 -6.80 -10.98 -6.47
C ILE A 129 -8.04 -11.88 -6.43
N GLN A 130 -9.23 -11.37 -6.79
CA GLN A 130 -10.43 -12.21 -6.87
C GLN A 130 -10.27 -13.40 -7.82
N ALA A 131 -9.61 -13.21 -8.97
CA ALA A 131 -9.36 -14.29 -9.91
C ALA A 131 -8.44 -15.37 -9.30
N ILE A 132 -7.36 -14.97 -8.62
CA ILE A 132 -6.43 -15.90 -7.96
C ILE A 132 -7.13 -16.60 -6.80
N SER A 133 -7.89 -15.89 -5.97
CA SER A 133 -8.67 -16.47 -4.87
C SER A 133 -9.71 -17.48 -5.34
N THR A 134 -10.34 -17.23 -6.49
CA THR A 134 -11.30 -18.16 -7.09
C THR A 134 -10.61 -19.45 -7.55
N LYS A 135 -9.42 -19.36 -8.15
CA LYS A 135 -8.61 -20.54 -8.49
C LYS A 135 -8.23 -21.33 -7.23
N ALA A 136 -7.74 -20.64 -6.19
CA ALA A 136 -7.31 -21.25 -4.94
C ALA A 136 -8.45 -22.03 -4.26
N LEU A 137 -9.64 -21.42 -4.17
CA LEU A 137 -10.83 -22.05 -3.61
C LEU A 137 -11.25 -23.30 -4.39
N SER A 138 -11.31 -23.22 -5.73
CA SER A 138 -11.69 -24.36 -6.57
C SER A 138 -10.74 -25.54 -6.38
N GLN A 139 -9.43 -25.30 -6.32
CA GLN A 139 -8.43 -26.35 -6.17
C GLN A 139 -8.42 -26.93 -4.75
N ALA A 140 -8.64 -26.10 -3.73
CA ALA A 140 -8.82 -26.56 -2.36
C ALA A 140 -10.03 -27.50 -2.20
N GLU A 141 -11.16 -27.18 -2.87
CA GLU A 141 -12.36 -28.03 -2.89
C GLU A 141 -12.10 -29.38 -3.57
N GLU A 142 -11.16 -29.43 -4.53
CA GLU A 142 -10.70 -30.65 -5.20
C GLU A 142 -9.65 -31.43 -4.38
N GLY A 143 -9.21 -30.88 -3.24
CA GLY A 143 -8.23 -31.49 -2.34
C GLY A 143 -6.77 -31.19 -2.71
N ASP A 144 -6.53 -30.31 -3.68
CA ASP A 144 -5.18 -29.93 -4.12
C ASP A 144 -4.66 -28.74 -3.29
N SER A 145 -4.24 -29.04 -2.07
CA SER A 145 -3.66 -28.04 -1.17
C SER A 145 -2.23 -27.63 -1.55
N GLU A 146 -1.55 -28.45 -2.35
CA GLU A 146 -0.21 -28.14 -2.89
C GLU A 146 -0.30 -27.01 -3.92
N TYR A 147 -1.33 -27.03 -4.77
CA TYR A 147 -1.59 -25.95 -5.72
C TYR A 147 -1.79 -24.59 -5.03
N ILE A 148 -2.38 -24.56 -3.83
CA ILE A 148 -2.52 -23.31 -3.07
C ILE A 148 -1.14 -22.74 -2.71
N LEU A 149 -0.20 -23.62 -2.35
CA LEU A 149 1.17 -23.22 -2.06
C LEU A 149 1.89 -22.73 -3.33
N ASP A 150 1.65 -23.37 -4.48
CA ASP A 150 2.15 -22.92 -5.78
C ASP A 150 1.64 -21.50 -6.12
N LEU A 151 0.37 -21.19 -5.83
CA LEU A 151 -0.16 -19.84 -6.04
C LEU A 151 0.56 -18.80 -5.17
N ILE A 152 0.86 -19.12 -3.92
CA ILE A 152 1.63 -18.23 -3.03
C ILE A 152 3.03 -18.03 -3.61
N GLU A 153 3.71 -19.11 -3.98
CA GLU A 153 5.11 -19.13 -4.40
C GLU A 153 5.32 -18.47 -5.77
N TYR A 154 4.46 -18.76 -6.74
CA TYR A 154 4.68 -18.40 -8.14
C TYR A 154 3.76 -17.29 -8.67
N GLU A 155 2.63 -17.00 -7.99
CA GLU A 155 1.77 -15.87 -8.37
C GLU A 155 1.89 -14.70 -7.38
N LEU A 156 1.81 -14.92 -6.06
CA LEU A 156 1.73 -13.83 -5.08
C LEU A 156 3.10 -13.27 -4.64
N LEU A 157 4.04 -14.13 -4.26
CA LEU A 157 5.39 -13.70 -3.83
C LEU A 157 6.12 -12.86 -4.90
N PRO A 158 6.10 -13.22 -6.20
CA PRO A 158 6.73 -12.41 -7.23
C PRO A 158 6.16 -10.99 -7.34
N ILE A 159 4.86 -10.81 -7.06
CA ILE A 159 4.21 -9.49 -7.05
C ILE A 159 4.74 -8.65 -5.90
N LEU A 160 4.90 -9.24 -4.72
CA LEU A 160 5.45 -8.55 -3.54
C LEU A 160 6.92 -8.16 -3.78
N HIS A 161 7.72 -9.05 -4.35
CA HIS A 161 9.12 -8.78 -4.74
C HIS A 161 9.22 -7.66 -5.78
N GLN A 162 8.37 -7.69 -6.81
CA GLN A 162 8.35 -6.61 -7.79
C GLN A 162 7.97 -5.27 -7.12
N PHE A 163 7.02 -5.28 -6.20
CA PHE A 163 6.59 -4.06 -5.52
C PHE A 163 7.68 -3.44 -4.65
N ILE A 164 8.44 -4.26 -3.91
CA ILE A 164 9.57 -3.75 -3.10
C ILE A 164 10.69 -3.18 -4.00
N ASP A 165 10.98 -3.82 -5.13
CA ASP A 165 11.98 -3.34 -6.10
C ASP A 165 11.56 -2.01 -6.74
N GLU A 166 10.32 -1.88 -7.18
CA GLU A 166 9.78 -0.63 -7.74
C GLU A 166 9.77 0.52 -6.73
N THR A 167 9.66 0.21 -5.45
CA THR A 167 9.75 1.16 -4.34
C THR A 167 11.21 1.55 -4.07
N ASN A 168 12.18 0.68 -4.38
CA ASN A 168 13.63 0.94 -4.23
C ASN A 168 14.18 1.93 -5.25
N GLU A 169 13.63 1.98 -6.46
CA GLU A 169 14.07 2.91 -7.51
C GLU A 169 13.77 4.40 -7.23
N GLU A 170 12.95 4.72 -6.22
CA GLU A 170 12.53 6.10 -5.89
C GLU A 170 13.50 6.88 -4.97
N MET A 171 14.54 6.19 -4.46
CA MET A 171 15.61 6.76 -3.62
C MET A 171 16.75 7.36 -4.44
#